data_AF-A0A4Q3ERQ5-F1
#
_entry.id   AF-A0A4Q3ERQ5-F1
#
_cell.length_a   1.000
_cell.length_b   1.000
_cell.length_c   1.000
_cell.angle_alpha   90.00
_cell.angle_beta   90.00
_cell.angle_gamma   90.00
#
_symmetry.space_group_name_H-M   'P 1'
#
loop_
_entity.id
_entity.type
_entity.pdbx_description
1 polymer ?
#
loop_
_entity_poly.entity_id
_entity_poly.type
_entity_poly.pdbx_seq_one_letter_code
_entity_poly.pdbx_strand_id
1 'polypeptide(L)'
;MAFEEHKNRKMQFGNPYADYEYVNKNSKRTWPALVFSLVIGLGMCYLAYYRYHNINMAEIMGDSISMTSIEWMIYKISGKWGVSTLLVIFGVGFICLGIYNFRRLEKMK
;
A
#
# COMPACT_ATOMS: atom_id res chain seq x y z
N MET A 1 16.68 17.73 -49.26
CA MET A 1 17.96 17.13 -48.84
C MET A 1 18.42 17.96 -47.66
N ALA A 2 18.77 17.50 -46.47
CA ALA A 2 18.87 16.23 -45.75
C ALA A 2 19.09 16.67 -44.26
N PHE A 3 18.50 16.05 -43.24
CA PHE A 3 19.21 15.17 -42.26
C PHE A 3 20.62 15.68 -41.92
N GLU A 4 21.10 15.99 -40.71
CA GLU A 4 20.83 15.72 -39.28
C GLU A 4 21.66 16.78 -38.49
N GLU A 5 21.43 17.12 -37.23
CA GLU A 5 22.05 16.45 -36.07
C GLU A 5 21.35 16.88 -34.77
N HIS A 6 20.44 16.04 -34.27
CA HIS A 6 20.01 16.09 -32.86
C HIS A 6 20.85 15.10 -32.04
N LYS A 7 22.12 15.44 -31.83
CA LYS A 7 23.09 14.59 -31.12
C LYS A 7 22.97 14.70 -29.59
N ASN A 8 21.79 14.46 -29.00
CA ASN A 8 21.61 14.08 -27.58
C ASN A 8 20.12 14.02 -27.15
N ARG A 9 19.23 13.42 -27.95
CA ARG A 9 17.90 13.05 -27.41
C ARG A 9 17.97 11.62 -26.87
N LYS A 10 17.90 11.49 -25.54
CA LYS A 10 17.59 10.23 -24.86
C LYS A 10 16.38 9.62 -25.58
N MET A 11 16.48 8.36 -26.01
CA MET A 11 15.39 7.66 -26.69
C MET A 11 14.13 7.74 -25.81
N GLN A 12 13.17 8.55 -26.24
CA GLN A 12 11.79 8.48 -25.75
C GLN A 12 11.11 7.40 -26.57
N PHE A 13 10.69 6.32 -25.90
CA PHE A 13 9.80 5.33 -26.52
C PHE A 13 8.41 5.98 -26.65
N GLY A 14 8.16 6.65 -27.78
CA GLY A 14 6.91 7.36 -28.08
C GLY A 14 7.08 8.54 -29.03
N ASN A 15 5.96 9.04 -29.56
CA ASN A 15 5.93 10.15 -30.53
C ASN A 15 6.54 11.44 -29.92
N PRO A 16 7.60 12.03 -30.52
CA PRO A 16 8.31 13.19 -29.98
C PRO A 16 7.52 14.51 -29.98
N TYR A 17 6.30 14.52 -30.55
CA TYR A 17 5.34 15.64 -30.51
C TYR A 17 4.12 15.34 -29.63
N ALA A 18 4.16 14.28 -28.81
CA ALA A 18 3.08 14.01 -27.89
C ALA A 18 3.13 15.03 -26.75
N ASP A 19 2.26 16.05 -26.83
CA ASP A 19 1.91 16.92 -25.71
C ASP A 19 1.43 16.04 -24.55
N TYR A 20 2.31 15.80 -23.58
CA TYR A 20 1.99 15.14 -22.31
C TYR A 20 0.95 15.92 -21.49
N GLU A 21 0.55 17.11 -21.97
CA GLU A 21 -0.45 17.98 -21.38
C GLU A 21 -1.87 17.38 -21.37
N TYR A 22 -2.12 16.30 -22.12
CA TYR A 22 -3.46 15.74 -22.32
C TYR A 22 -3.70 14.29 -21.84
N VAL A 23 -2.82 13.66 -21.05
CA VAL A 23 -3.11 12.31 -20.51
C VAL A 23 -3.83 12.33 -19.15
N ASN A 24 -3.93 13.49 -18.46
CA ASN A 24 -4.65 13.55 -17.18
C ASN A 24 -5.39 14.87 -16.87
N LYS A 25 -6.09 15.47 -17.85
CA LYS A 25 -7.16 16.44 -17.50
C LYS A 25 -8.46 15.74 -17.07
N ASN A 26 -8.65 14.49 -17.50
CA ASN A 26 -9.83 13.65 -17.22
C ASN A 26 -9.56 12.37 -16.42
N SER A 27 -8.32 12.03 -16.04
CA SER A 27 -8.08 10.94 -15.08
C SER A 27 -8.28 11.41 -13.63
N LYS A 28 -9.33 12.22 -13.41
CA LYS A 28 -9.96 12.47 -12.10
C LYS A 28 -10.73 11.25 -11.60
N ARG A 29 -10.32 10.02 -11.93
CA ARG A 29 -10.94 8.83 -11.35
C ARG A 29 -10.31 8.67 -9.97
N THR A 30 -11.04 9.09 -8.96
CA THR A 30 -10.67 9.05 -7.54
C THR A 30 -10.75 7.65 -6.95
N TRP A 31 -11.45 6.74 -7.64
CA TRP A 31 -11.71 5.37 -7.19
C TRP A 31 -10.48 4.43 -7.17
N PRO A 32 -9.44 4.54 -8.01
CA PRO A 32 -8.30 3.62 -7.95
C PRO A 32 -7.56 3.74 -6.61
N ALA A 33 -7.35 4.96 -6.11
CA ALA A 33 -6.74 5.17 -4.80
C ALA A 33 -7.57 4.56 -3.67
N LEU A 34 -8.89 4.65 -3.74
CA LEU A 34 -9.80 3.99 -2.81
C LEU A 34 -9.63 2.46 -2.86
N VAL A 35 -9.63 1.87 -4.05
CA VAL A 35 -9.45 0.42 -4.23
C VAL A 35 -8.10 -0.04 -3.68
N PHE A 36 -7.01 0.68 -3.96
CA PHE A 36 -5.70 0.35 -3.39
C PHE A 36 -5.69 0.41 -1.87
N SER A 37 -6.26 1.47 -1.28
CA SER A 37 -6.34 1.58 0.19
C SER A 37 -7.18 0.47 0.83
N LEU A 38 -8.27 0.05 0.18
CA LEU A 38 -9.09 -1.09 0.62
C LEU A 38 -8.32 -2.40 0.54
N VAL A 39 -7.65 -2.67 -0.58
CA VAL A 39 -6.86 -3.91 -0.76
C VAL A 39 -5.71 -3.97 0.24
N ILE A 40 -4.97 -2.88 0.41
CA ILE A 40 -3.87 -2.81 1.39
C ILE A 40 -4.41 -2.99 2.81
N GLY A 41 -5.47 -2.27 3.17
CA GLY A 41 -6.05 -2.36 4.52
C GLY A 41 -6.59 -3.74 4.85
N LEU A 42 -7.32 -4.38 3.92
CA LEU A 42 -7.77 -5.77 4.07
C LEU A 42 -6.58 -6.74 4.14
N GLY A 43 -5.54 -6.53 3.33
CA GLY A 43 -4.31 -7.30 3.37
C GLY A 43 -3.61 -7.21 4.74
N MET A 44 -3.58 -6.03 5.36
CA MET A 44 -3.04 -5.85 6.70
C MET A 44 -3.87 -6.55 7.77
N CYS A 45 -5.21 -6.49 7.68
CA CYS A 45 -6.09 -7.23 8.58
C CYS A 45 -5.90 -8.75 8.44
N TYR A 46 -5.74 -9.24 7.21
CA TYR A 46 -5.44 -10.66 6.97
C TYR A 46 -4.07 -11.05 7.54
N LEU A 47 -3.03 -10.23 7.33
CA LEU A 47 -1.72 -10.47 7.92
C LEU A 47 -1.76 -10.45 9.45
N ALA A 48 -2.57 -9.58 10.04
CA ALA A 48 -2.78 -9.54 11.49
C ALA A 48 -3.37 -10.87 11.99
N TYR A 49 -4.42 -11.36 11.33
CA TYR A 49 -5.03 -12.65 11.65
C TYR A 49 -4.04 -13.80 11.49
N TYR A 50 -3.33 -13.85 10.36
CA TYR A 50 -2.32 -14.87 10.08
C TYR A 50 -1.20 -14.87 11.13
N ARG A 51 -0.70 -13.69 11.52
CA ARG A 51 0.33 -13.57 12.56
C ARG A 51 -0.18 -14.02 13.92
N TYR A 52 -1.39 -13.61 14.32
CA TYR A 52 -1.99 -14.06 15.56
C TYR A 52 -2.11 -15.59 15.61
N HIS A 53 -2.62 -16.19 14.53
CA HIS A 53 -2.80 -17.63 14.42
C HIS A 53 -1.45 -18.36 14.51
N ASN A 54 -0.43 -17.86 13.83
CA ASN A 54 0.90 -18.47 13.84
C ASN A 54 1.53 -18.44 15.24
N ILE A 55 1.45 -17.31 15.94
CA ILE A 55 1.94 -17.19 17.33
C ILE A 55 1.16 -18.13 18.25
N ASN A 56 -0.16 -18.15 18.14
CA ASN A 56 -1.00 -18.98 19.00
C ASN A 56 -0.76 -20.47 18.75
N MET A 57 -0.53 -20.89 17.51
CA MET A 57 -0.17 -22.29 17.21
C MET A 57 1.21 -22.64 17.74
N ALA A 58 2.20 -21.76 17.60
CA ALA A 58 3.55 -21.98 18.16
C ALA A 58 3.50 -22.12 19.69
N GLU A 59 2.71 -21.29 20.38
CA GLU A 59 2.49 -21.42 21.83
C GLU A 59 1.85 -22.77 22.21
N ILE A 60 0.85 -23.23 21.46
CA ILE A 60 0.14 -24.50 21.73
C ILE A 60 1.02 -25.71 21.46
N MET A 61 1.79 -25.67 20.37
CA MET A 61 2.64 -26.79 19.94
C MET A 61 3.99 -26.82 20.66
N GLY A 62 4.35 -25.76 21.40
CA GLY A 62 5.68 -25.60 22.00
C GLY A 62 6.78 -25.40 20.96
N ASP A 63 6.43 -24.90 19.77
CA ASP A 63 7.35 -24.73 18.65
C ASP A 63 8.02 -23.34 18.67
N SER A 64 9.18 -23.24 18.02
CA SER A 64 9.91 -21.99 17.87
C SER A 64 9.36 -21.17 16.70
N ILE A 65 9.09 -19.88 16.93
CA ILE A 65 8.57 -18.98 15.89
C ILE A 65 9.63 -17.96 15.47
N SER A 66 9.79 -17.79 14.16
CA SER A 66 10.64 -16.74 13.60
C SER A 66 9.91 -15.39 13.63
N MET A 67 10.49 -14.43 14.34
CA MET A 67 10.02 -13.06 14.46
C MET A 67 11.14 -12.09 14.05
N THR A 68 10.74 -10.96 13.46
CA THR A 68 11.66 -9.83 13.27
C THR A 68 11.97 -9.17 14.63
N SER A 69 13.06 -8.40 14.72
CA SER A 69 13.45 -7.73 15.97
C SER A 69 12.37 -6.78 16.50
N ILE A 70 11.63 -6.12 15.61
CA ILE A 70 10.53 -5.22 15.98
C ILE A 70 9.33 -6.03 16.50
N GLU A 71 8.93 -7.09 15.80
CA GLU A 71 7.85 -7.97 16.25
C GLU A 71 8.15 -8.58 17.63
N TRP A 72 9.40 -8.99 17.85
CA TRP A 72 9.82 -9.54 19.14
C TRP A 72 9.79 -8.51 20.28
N MET A 73 10.21 -7.26 20.01
CA MET A 73 10.10 -6.17 20.98
C MET A 73 8.64 -5.91 21.36
N ILE A 74 7.75 -5.85 20.37
CA ILE A 74 6.30 -5.65 20.59
C ILE A 74 5.72 -6.82 21.38
N TYR A 75 6.07 -8.04 20.99
CA TYR A 75 5.63 -9.26 21.66
C TYR A 75 6.05 -9.28 23.14
N LYS A 76 7.26 -8.83 23.47
CA LYS A 76 7.71 -8.72 24.86
C LYS A 76 6.87 -7.75 25.71
N ILE A 77 6.38 -6.67 25.12
CA ILE A 77 5.64 -5.62 25.83
C ILE A 77 4.16 -5.98 25.96
N SER A 78 3.57 -6.56 24.91
CA SER A 78 2.12 -6.67 24.74
C SER A 78 1.62 -8.10 24.52
N GLY A 79 2.53 -9.08 24.54
CA GLY A 79 2.24 -10.50 24.32
C GLY A 79 1.78 -10.80 22.89
N LYS A 80 1.07 -11.93 22.75
CA LYS A 80 0.59 -12.43 21.45
C LYS A 80 -0.37 -11.50 20.69
N TRP A 81 -1.03 -10.60 21.40
CA TRP A 81 -2.00 -9.68 20.79
C TRP A 81 -1.34 -8.50 20.12
N GLY A 82 -0.19 -8.05 20.61
CA GLY A 82 0.45 -6.78 20.23
C GLY A 82 0.62 -6.51 18.74
N VAL A 83 1.34 -7.41 18.09
CA VAL A 83 1.64 -7.28 16.65
C VAL A 83 0.34 -7.29 15.85
N SER A 84 -0.60 -8.14 16.25
CA SER A 84 -1.88 -8.33 15.58
C SER A 84 -2.77 -7.08 15.72
N THR A 85 -2.91 -6.51 16.91
CA THR A 85 -3.69 -5.27 17.10
C THR A 85 -3.07 -4.09 16.37
N LEU A 86 -1.74 -3.95 16.37
CA LEU A 86 -1.08 -2.88 15.60
C LEU A 86 -1.39 -2.98 14.10
N LEU A 87 -1.28 -4.18 13.53
CA LEU A 87 -1.58 -4.39 12.11
C LEU A 87 -3.05 -4.10 11.78
N VAL A 88 -3.99 -4.47 12.66
CA VAL A 88 -5.42 -4.13 12.50
C VAL A 88 -5.62 -2.62 12.55
N ILE A 89 -5.01 -1.92 13.52
CA ILE A 89 -5.12 -0.46 13.64
C ILE A 89 -4.62 0.23 12.38
N PHE A 90 -3.46 -0.20 11.86
CA PHE A 90 -2.94 0.35 10.60
C PHE A 90 -3.85 0.01 9.41
N GLY A 91 -4.34 -1.24 9.30
CA GLY A 91 -5.24 -1.65 8.22
C GLY A 91 -6.54 -0.85 8.19
N VAL A 92 -7.20 -0.71 9.34
CA VAL A 92 -8.41 0.13 9.48
C VAL A 92 -8.08 1.60 9.23
N GLY A 93 -6.94 2.09 9.73
CA GLY A 93 -6.47 3.44 9.48
C GLY A 93 -6.30 3.76 7.99
N PHE A 94 -5.69 2.86 7.22
CA PHE A 94 -5.55 3.01 5.77
C PHE A 94 -6.89 3.02 5.04
N ILE A 95 -7.84 2.18 5.45
CA ILE A 95 -9.20 2.17 4.87
C ILE A 95 -9.89 3.50 5.16
N CYS A 96 -9.85 3.97 6.42
CA CYS A 96 -10.45 5.24 6.81
C CYS A 96 -9.83 6.43 6.06
N LEU A 97 -8.51 6.47 5.91
CA LEU A 97 -7.82 7.51 5.15
C LEU A 97 -8.16 7.44 3.65
N GLY A 98 -8.28 6.24 3.10
CA GLY A 98 -8.72 6.01 1.73
C GLY A 98 -10.12 6.57 1.46
N ILE A 99 -11.07 6.22 2.33
CA ILE A 99 -12.46 6.71 2.27
C ILE A 99 -12.51 8.23 2.47
N TYR A 100 -11.75 8.76 3.44
CA TYR A 100 -11.69 10.20 3.70
C TYR A 100 -11.17 10.96 2.48
N ASN A 101 -10.06 10.51 1.88
CA ASN A 101 -9.50 11.12 0.68
C ASN A 101 -10.45 11.02 -0.50
N PHE A 102 -11.12 9.88 -0.69
CA PHE A 102 -12.11 9.71 -1.74
C PHE A 102 -13.27 10.71 -1.59
N ARG A 103 -13.88 10.79 -0.41
CA ARG A 103 -14.95 11.75 -0.10
C ARG A 103 -14.51 13.19 -0.25
N ARG A 104 -13.28 13.52 0.15
CA ARG A 104 -12.71 14.87 0.00
C ARG A 104 -12.59 15.25 -1.48
N LEU A 105 -12.09 14.36 -2.31
CA LEU A 105 -11.91 14.59 -3.74
C LEU A 105 -13.24 14.59 -4.51
N GLU A 106 -14.23 13.83 -4.04
CA GLU A 106 -15.60 13.84 -4.60
C GLU A 106 -16.30 15.18 -4.35
N LYS A 107 -16.11 15.79 -3.17
CA LYS A 107 -16.63 17.14 -2.86
C LYS A 107 -15.96 18.27 -3.66
N MET A 108 -14.77 18.04 -4.19
CA MET A 108 -14.03 19.02 -5.01
C MET A 108 -14.34 18.91 -6.50
N LYS A 109 -15.12 17.91 -6.92
CA LYS A 109 -15.62 17.78 -8.29
C LYS A 109 -16.93 18.52 -8.44
#